data_AF-A0A6L6PMI8-F1
#
_entry.id   AF-A0A6L6PMI8-F1
#
_cell.length_a   1.000
_cell.length_b   1.000
_cell.length_c   1.000
_cell.angle_alpha   90.00
_cell.angle_beta   90.00
_cell.angle_gamma   90.00
#
_symmetry.space_group_name_H-M   'P 1'
#
loop_
_entity.id
_entity.type
_entity.pdbx_description
1 polymer ?
#
loop_
_entity_poly.entity_id
_entity_poly.type
_entity_poly.pdbx_seq_one_letter_code
_entity_poly.pdbx_strand_id
1 'polypeptide(L)'
;MIYLIIIAVVLALGFAYSILVASAKPVVGSDYYKVSKDGRVMLSAGSKVSVLKPTLYPEGLKVKLRGGTRTGEFFVHDLVAEAYLPNPNKLPAIRHRDGNVRNNKVENLQWSKTSQVEHPEQAEFPQP
;
A
#
# COMPACT_ATOMS: atom_id res chain seq x y z
N MET A 1 30.86 25.91 15.89
CA MET A 1 29.69 26.60 15.29
C MET A 1 29.19 25.93 14.02
N ILE A 2 30.05 25.70 13.00
CA ILE A 2 29.67 25.08 11.72
C ILE A 2 29.08 23.66 11.88
N TYR A 3 29.67 22.79 12.69
CA TYR A 3 29.16 21.43 12.92
C TYR A 3 27.73 21.39 13.50
N LEU A 4 27.38 22.33 14.38
CA LEU A 4 26.02 22.43 14.95
C LEU A 4 25.01 22.85 13.89
N ILE A 5 25.40 23.73 12.97
CA ILE A 5 24.56 24.16 11.84
C ILE A 5 24.32 22.97 10.89
N ILE A 6 25.36 22.18 10.59
CA ILE A 6 25.24 20.99 9.74
C ILE A 6 24.29 19.96 10.38
N ILE A 7 24.43 19.68 11.68
CA ILE A 7 23.54 18.76 12.40
C ILE A 7 22.09 19.25 12.35
N ALA A 8 21.84 20.53 12.60
CA ALA A 8 20.50 21.11 12.54
C ALA A 8 19.88 21.00 11.15
N VAL A 9 20.66 21.23 10.08
CA VAL A 9 20.20 21.08 8.69
C VAL A 9 19.86 19.63 8.37
N VAL A 10 20.70 18.67 8.77
CA VAL A 10 20.43 17.23 8.55
C VAL A 10 19.17 16.79 9.28
N LEU A 11 18.97 17.23 10.53
CA LEU A 11 17.75 16.94 11.30
C LEU A 11 16.51 17.58 10.66
N ALA A 12 16.60 18.83 10.19
CA ALA A 12 15.50 19.52 9.52
C ALA A 12 15.13 18.83 8.20
N LEU A 13 16.12 18.38 7.40
CA LEU A 13 15.89 17.61 6.17
C LEU A 13 15.24 16.26 6.47
N GLY A 14 15.70 15.54 7.49
CA GLY A 14 15.08 14.29 7.93
C GLY A 14 13.63 14.46 8.40
N PHE A 15 13.36 15.54 9.14
CA PHE A 15 12.01 15.87 9.59
C PHE A 15 11.09 16.28 8.42
N ALA A 16 11.57 17.11 7.49
CA ALA A 16 10.83 17.49 6.30
C ALA A 16 10.53 16.30 5.40
N TYR A 17 11.49 15.39 5.21
CA TYR A 17 11.31 14.13 4.48
C TYR A 17 10.23 13.25 5.13
N SER A 18 10.23 13.16 6.47
CA SER A 18 9.22 12.42 7.23
C SER A 18 7.80 12.97 6.99
N ILE A 19 7.64 14.30 7.01
CA ILE A 19 6.34 14.96 6.73
C ILE A 19 5.89 14.69 5.29
N LEU A 20 6.79 14.78 4.31
CA LEU A 20 6.48 14.56 2.89
C LEU A 20 6.11 13.09 2.58
N VAL A 21 6.72 12.13 3.27
CA VAL A 21 6.49 10.69 3.05
C VAL A 21 5.25 10.18 3.79
N ALA A 22 4.87 10.77 4.93
CA ALA A 22 3.82 10.28 5.82
C ALA A 22 2.37 10.59 5.38
N SER A 23 2.11 10.91 4.11
CA SER A 23 0.76 11.24 3.63
C SER A 23 -0.08 9.97 3.37
N ALA A 24 -0.73 9.45 4.41
CA ALA A 24 -1.78 8.45 4.27
C ALA A 24 -3.06 9.09 3.67
N LYS A 25 -3.63 8.46 2.64
CA LYS A 25 -4.87 8.91 1.99
C LYS A 25 -6.09 8.21 2.59
N PRO A 26 -7.29 8.83 2.58
CA PRO A 26 -8.50 8.17 3.04
C PRO A 26 -8.85 6.98 2.16
N VAL A 27 -9.41 5.93 2.77
CA VAL A 27 -9.97 4.80 2.03
C VAL A 27 -11.31 5.22 1.44
N VAL A 28 -11.49 5.01 0.13
CA VAL A 28 -12.74 5.38 -0.57
C VAL A 28 -13.93 4.64 0.04
N GLY A 29 -14.96 5.40 0.46
CA GLY A 29 -16.16 4.86 1.09
C GLY A 29 -16.07 4.65 2.61
N SER A 30 -15.03 5.18 3.26
CA SER A 30 -14.92 5.19 4.71
C SER A 30 -14.20 6.44 5.23
N ASP A 31 -14.83 7.15 6.17
CA ASP A 31 -14.21 8.27 6.88
C ASP A 31 -13.24 7.84 8.01
N TYR A 32 -13.29 6.56 8.38
CA TYR A 32 -12.56 6.03 9.53
C TYR A 32 -11.18 5.48 9.21
N TYR A 33 -10.90 5.15 7.94
CA TYR A 33 -9.70 4.43 7.55
C TYR A 33 -8.85 5.23 6.56
N LYS A 34 -7.54 5.08 6.69
CA LYS A 34 -6.54 5.63 5.79
C LYS A 34 -5.59 4.52 5.34
N VAL A 35 -5.01 4.69 4.17
CA VAL A 35 -4.01 3.79 3.60
C VAL A 35 -2.76 4.58 3.24
N SER A 36 -1.59 4.04 3.50
CA SER A 36 -0.30 4.65 3.17
C SER A 36 0.32 4.08 1.90
N LYS A 37 1.31 4.79 1.34
CA LYS A 37 2.03 4.35 0.14
C LYS A 37 2.80 3.04 0.31
N ASP A 38 3.19 2.70 1.54
CA ASP A 38 3.91 1.46 1.86
C ASP A 38 2.96 0.27 2.15
N GLY A 39 1.65 0.46 2.03
CA GLY A 39 0.68 -0.63 2.19
C GLY A 39 0.19 -0.87 3.61
N ARG A 40 0.26 0.14 4.49
CA ARG A 40 -0.34 0.06 5.83
C ARG A 40 -1.74 0.64 5.78
N VAL A 41 -2.69 -0.11 6.33
CA VAL A 41 -4.07 0.36 6.55
C VAL A 41 -4.21 0.77 8.01
N MET A 42 -4.76 1.95 8.26
CA MET A 42 -4.84 2.56 9.58
C MET A 42 -6.26 3.00 9.88
N LEU A 43 -6.71 2.73 11.11
CA LEU A 43 -7.89 3.34 11.69
C LEU A 43 -7.51 4.73 12.21
N SER A 44 -8.21 5.76 11.75
CA SER A 44 -8.03 7.19 12.07
C SER A 44 -9.33 7.84 12.55
N ALA A 45 -10.27 7.05 13.10
CA ALA A 45 -11.60 7.48 13.53
C ALA A 45 -11.63 8.39 14.77
N GLY A 46 -10.54 8.47 15.55
CA GLY A 46 -10.47 9.24 16.79
C GLY A 46 -9.07 9.76 17.07
N SER A 47 -8.80 10.16 18.31
CA SER A 47 -7.52 10.79 18.70
C SER A 47 -6.29 9.89 18.52
N LYS A 48 -6.49 8.57 18.42
CA LYS A 48 -5.43 7.58 18.22
C LYS A 48 -5.52 6.97 16.83
N VAL A 49 -4.42 7.03 16.10
CA VAL A 49 -4.24 6.28 14.85
C VAL A 49 -3.69 4.89 15.17
N SER A 50 -4.34 3.84 14.67
CA SER A 50 -3.89 2.45 14.86
C SER A 50 -3.74 1.74 13.53
N VAL A 51 -2.59 1.10 13.31
CA VAL A 51 -2.37 0.22 12.15
C VAL A 51 -3.19 -1.06 12.33
N LEU A 52 -3.92 -1.46 11.30
CA LEU A 52 -4.65 -2.73 11.26
C LEU A 52 -3.67 -3.87 10.99
N LYS A 53 -3.87 -5.00 11.66
CA LYS A 53 -3.13 -6.23 11.36
C LYS A 53 -3.81 -6.95 10.20
N PRO A 54 -3.17 -7.08 9.02
CA PRO A 54 -3.74 -7.84 7.93
C PRO A 54 -3.62 -9.35 8.17
N THR A 55 -4.58 -10.09 7.63
CA THR A 55 -4.55 -11.55 7.55
C THR A 55 -3.97 -11.94 6.20
N LEU A 56 -3.08 -12.94 6.18
CA LEU A 56 -2.50 -13.47 4.95
C LEU A 56 -3.41 -14.53 4.34
N TYR A 57 -3.68 -14.37 3.05
CA TYR A 57 -4.30 -15.36 2.18
C TYR A 57 -3.36 -15.69 1.00
N PRO A 58 -3.57 -16.83 0.31
CA PRO A 58 -2.78 -17.19 -0.89
C PRO A 58 -2.75 -16.09 -1.95
N GLU A 59 -3.87 -15.39 -2.12
CA GLU A 59 -4.03 -14.31 -3.10
C GLU A 59 -3.59 -12.92 -2.58
N GLY A 60 -3.33 -12.78 -1.26
CA GLY A 60 -2.74 -11.58 -0.69
C GLY A 60 -3.17 -11.21 0.72
N LEU A 61 -2.75 -10.03 1.17
CA LEU A 61 -3.09 -9.51 2.50
C LEU A 61 -4.49 -8.89 2.50
N LYS A 62 -5.34 -9.30 3.44
CA LYS A 62 -6.68 -8.73 3.66
C LYS A 62 -6.78 -8.01 5.00
N VAL A 63 -7.61 -6.98 5.05
CA VAL A 63 -8.00 -6.28 6.28
C VAL A 63 -9.52 -6.19 6.38
N LYS A 64 -10.03 -6.18 7.61
CA LYS A 64 -11.45 -5.99 7.88
C LYS A 64 -11.73 -4.53 8.20
N LEU A 65 -12.54 -3.88 7.37
CA LEU A 65 -13.03 -2.53 7.59
C LEU A 65 -14.40 -2.58 8.27
N ARG A 66 -14.63 -1.70 9.25
CA ARG A 66 -15.88 -1.60 10.01
C ARG A 66 -16.34 -0.14 10.08
N GLY A 67 -17.64 0.07 9.87
CA GLY A 67 -18.24 1.41 9.87
C GLY A 67 -18.14 2.12 8.51
N GLY A 68 -19.02 3.11 8.30
CA GLY A 68 -19.15 3.83 7.04
C GLY A 68 -19.96 3.05 5.99
N THR A 69 -19.87 3.47 4.72
CA THR A 69 -20.56 2.82 3.59
C THR A 69 -19.79 1.60 3.07
N ARG A 70 -18.50 1.47 3.42
CA ARG A 70 -17.63 0.36 3.00
C ARG A 70 -17.21 -0.50 4.20
N THR A 71 -17.84 -1.66 4.33
CA THR A 71 -17.57 -2.63 5.41
C THR A 71 -17.37 -4.03 4.84
N GLY A 72 -16.56 -4.85 5.51
CA GLY A 72 -16.20 -6.18 5.03
C GLY A 72 -14.70 -6.44 5.00
N GLU A 73 -14.30 -7.48 4.28
CA GLU A 73 -12.89 -7.82 4.06
C GLU A 73 -12.43 -7.33 2.70
N PHE A 74 -11.28 -6.66 2.67
CA PHE A 74 -10.72 -6.04 1.47
C PHE A 74 -9.24 -6.34 1.36
N PHE A 75 -8.75 -6.47 0.12
CA PHE A 75 -7.32 -6.60 -0.12
C PHE A 75 -6.58 -5.30 0.13
N VAL A 76 -5.41 -5.41 0.76
CA VAL A 76 -4.54 -4.26 1.00
C VAL A 76 -4.06 -3.66 -0.31
N HIS A 77 -3.70 -4.48 -1.31
CA HIS A 77 -3.25 -3.97 -2.62
C HIS A 77 -4.35 -3.17 -3.34
N ASP A 78 -5.61 -3.61 -3.27
CA ASP A 78 -6.76 -2.87 -3.84
C ASP A 78 -6.91 -1.50 -3.19
N LEU A 79 -6.92 -1.46 -1.86
CA LEU A 79 -7.06 -0.21 -1.10
C LEU A 79 -5.93 0.77 -1.43
N VAL A 80 -4.69 0.26 -1.56
CA VAL A 80 -3.52 1.08 -1.92
C VAL A 80 -3.64 1.62 -3.34
N ALA A 81 -3.97 0.76 -4.30
CA ALA A 81 -4.08 1.14 -5.70
C ALA A 81 -5.22 2.13 -5.93
N GLU A 82 -6.40 1.91 -5.35
CA GLU A 82 -7.53 2.84 -5.41
C GLU A 82 -7.15 4.25 -4.91
N ALA A 83 -6.32 4.33 -3.87
CA ALA A 83 -5.92 5.61 -3.27
C ALA A 83 -4.79 6.33 -4.03
N TYR A 84 -3.84 5.60 -4.62
CA TYR A 84 -2.59 6.17 -5.12
C TYR A 84 -2.33 5.98 -6.62
N LEU A 85 -2.97 5.01 -7.27
CA LEU A 85 -2.76 4.72 -8.69
C LEU A 85 -4.00 5.12 -9.50
N PRO A 86 -3.91 6.13 -10.40
CA PRO A 86 -5.02 6.46 -11.27
C PRO A 86 -5.33 5.27 -12.20
N ASN A 87 -6.63 5.01 -12.41
CA ASN A 87 -7.11 3.94 -13.29
C ASN A 87 -7.91 4.51 -14.47
N PRO A 88 -7.29 5.27 -15.40
CA PRO A 88 -7.99 5.90 -16.51
C PRO A 88 -8.63 4.87 -17.45
N ASN A 89 -8.02 3.69 -17.55
CA ASN A 89 -8.47 2.59 -18.42
C ASN A 89 -9.50 1.66 -17.74
N LYS A 90 -9.90 1.95 -16.49
CA LYS A 90 -10.85 1.14 -15.69
C LYS A 90 -10.52 -0.36 -15.71
N LEU A 91 -9.23 -0.66 -15.56
CA LEU A 91 -8.72 -2.02 -15.53
C LEU A 91 -9.25 -2.74 -14.27
N PRO A 92 -9.65 -4.02 -14.38
CA PRO A 92 -10.39 -4.71 -13.32
C PRO A 92 -9.51 -5.25 -12.18
N ALA A 93 -8.20 -5.44 -12.42
CA ALA A 93 -7.34 -6.15 -11.49
C ALA A 93 -6.03 -5.41 -11.21
N ILE A 94 -5.40 -5.72 -10.09
CA ILE A 94 -4.08 -5.22 -9.69
C ILE A 94 -3.12 -6.41 -9.60
N ARG A 95 -1.87 -6.20 -10.01
CA ARG A 95 -0.80 -7.19 -9.93
C ARG A 95 0.41 -6.60 -9.20
N HIS A 96 1.09 -7.47 -8.44
CA HIS A 96 2.41 -7.22 -7.85
C HIS A 96 3.52 -7.46 -8.89
N ARG A 97 4.37 -6.47 -9.13
CA ARG A 97 5.46 -6.55 -10.11
C ARG A 97 6.51 -7.60 -9.74
N ASP A 98 6.78 -7.75 -8.46
CA ASP A 98 7.72 -8.73 -7.91
C ASP A 98 7.09 -10.12 -7.66
N GLY A 99 5.79 -10.30 -7.93
CA GLY A 99 5.05 -11.53 -7.62
C GLY A 99 4.83 -11.80 -6.12
N ASN A 100 5.28 -10.92 -5.23
CA ASN A 100 5.14 -11.07 -3.79
C ASN A 100 3.88 -10.37 -3.27
N VAL A 101 2.85 -11.16 -2.97
CA VAL A 101 1.54 -10.67 -2.50
C VAL A 101 1.58 -9.96 -1.12
N ARG A 102 2.72 -9.99 -0.44
CA ARG A 102 2.95 -9.25 0.82
C ARG A 102 3.50 -7.83 0.58
N ASN A 103 4.13 -7.59 -0.56
CA ASN A 103 4.75 -6.30 -0.87
C ASN A 103 3.73 -5.33 -1.48
N ASN A 104 2.86 -4.76 -0.64
CA ASN A 104 1.78 -3.86 -1.08
C ASN A 104 2.20 -2.39 -1.23
N LYS A 105 3.48 -2.13 -1.50
CA LYS A 105 3.94 -0.76 -1.78
C LYS A 105 3.39 -0.30 -3.12
N VAL A 106 2.99 0.97 -3.23
CA VAL A 106 2.45 1.57 -4.47
C VAL A 106 3.37 1.33 -5.68
N GLU A 107 4.69 1.45 -5.49
CA GLU A 107 5.69 1.22 -6.54
C GLU A 107 5.71 -0.22 -7.08
N ASN A 108 5.28 -1.19 -6.25
CA ASN A 108 5.20 -2.60 -6.61
C ASN A 108 3.85 -3.00 -7.21
N LEU A 109 2.87 -2.10 -7.24
CA LEU A 109 1.53 -2.39 -7.77
C LEU A 109 1.36 -1.80 -9.17
N GLN A 110 0.58 -2.49 -9.99
CA GLN A 110 0.13 -1.98 -11.29
C GLN A 110 -1.25 -2.52 -11.66
N TRP A 111 -2.00 -1.75 -12.42
CA TRP A 111 -3.26 -2.19 -13.00
C TRP A 111 -3.03 -3.21 -14.12
N SER A 112 -3.89 -4.23 -14.19
CA SER A 112 -3.83 -5.35 -15.15
C SER A 112 -5.20 -5.57 -15.81
N LYS A 113 -5.18 -5.97 -17.09
CA LYS A 113 -6.38 -6.35 -17.85
C LYS A 113 -6.93 -7.70 -17.44
N THR A 114 -6.05 -8.61 -16.98
CA THR A 114 -6.44 -9.96 -16.57
C THR A 114 -6.32 -10.11 -15.06
N SER A 115 -7.27 -10.82 -14.46
CA SER A 115 -7.23 -11.23 -13.06
C SER A 115 -6.36 -12.48 -12.83
N GLN A 116 -5.81 -13.06 -13.91
CA GLN A 116 -4.95 -14.23 -13.82
C GLN A 116 -3.57 -13.86 -13.29
N VAL A 117 -3.13 -14.60 -12.28
CA VAL A 117 -1.73 -14.62 -11.85
C VAL A 117 -0.96 -15.32 -12.97
N GLU A 118 -0.28 -14.56 -13.81
CA GLU A 118 0.77 -15.12 -14.69
C GLU A 118 1.77 -15.84 -13.77
N HIS A 119 1.71 -17.18 -13.78
CA HIS A 119 2.79 -18.00 -13.26
C HIS A 119 4.05 -17.53 -14.01
N PRO A 120 5.12 -17.07 -13.35
CA PRO A 120 6.37 -16.86 -14.06
C PRO A 120 6.70 -18.21 -14.71
N GLU A 121 6.83 -18.18 -16.04
CA GLU A 121 7.28 -19.31 -16.84
C GLU A 121 8.49 -19.91 -16.12
N GLN A 122 8.36 -21.17 -15.71
CA GLN A 122 9.44 -21.84 -14.98
C GLN A 122 10.67 -21.78 -15.88
N ALA A 123 11.78 -21.25 -15.38
CA ALA A 123 13.04 -21.33 -16.10
C ALA A 123 13.32 -22.81 -16.35
N GLU A 124 13.13 -23.26 -17.59
CA GLU A 124 13.51 -24.60 -18.01
C GLU A 124 15.02 -24.70 -17.89
N PHE A 125 15.49 -25.25 -16.77
CA PHE A 125 16.87 -25.67 -16.66
C PHE A 125 17.08 -26.80 -17.67
N PRO A 126 18.09 -26.72 -18.56
CA PRO A 126 18.37 -27.79 -19.50
C PRO A 126 18.58 -29.09 -18.71
N GLN A 127 17.79 -30.11 -19.06
CA GLN A 127 17.90 -31.43 -18.45
C GLN A 127 19.23 -32.09 -18.87
N PRO A 128 19.86 -32.88 -18.00
CA PRO A 128 21.21 -33.43 -18.20
C PRO A 128 21.31 -34.37 -19.40
#